data_AF-A0A1E3G1K1-F1
#
_entry.id   AF-A0A1E3G1K1-F1
#
_cell.length_a   1.000
_cell.length_b   1.000
_cell.length_c   1.000
_cell.angle_alpha   90.00
_cell.angle_beta   90.00
_cell.angle_gamma   90.00
#
_symmetry.space_group_name_H-M   'P 1'
#
loop_
_entity.id
_entity.type
_entity.pdbx_description
1 polymer ?
#
loop_
_entity_poly.entity_id
_entity_poly.type
_entity_poly.pdbx_seq_one_letter_code
_entity_poly.pdbx_strand_id
1 'polypeptide(L)'
;MAYHEPYELLGDDARDLSRLLRSLIEELEAIDWYNQRMSVSKDPDVKAVVKHNRDEEMEHAAMVLEIIRRRVPEFDKALRTYLFTEGPITEIEAASQEGPNDDGNQLLRP
;
A
#
# COMPACT_ATOMS: atom_id res chain seq x y z
N MET A 1 7.31 -18.20 4.89
CA MET A 1 7.07 -19.17 3.79
C MET A 1 7.14 -18.45 2.46
N ALA A 2 7.81 -19.00 1.44
CA ALA A 2 8.08 -18.31 0.16
C ALA A 2 6.84 -18.24 -0.76
N TYR A 3 6.12 -19.35 -0.96
CA TYR A 3 4.89 -19.44 -1.75
C TYR A 3 3.88 -20.38 -1.11
N HIS A 4 2.59 -20.15 -1.34
CA HIS A 4 1.50 -21.03 -0.87
C HIS A 4 1.09 -22.08 -1.90
N GLU A 5 1.39 -21.85 -3.17
CA GLU A 5 1.15 -22.77 -4.28
C GLU A 5 2.48 -23.26 -4.86
N PRO A 6 2.53 -24.42 -5.55
CA PRO A 6 3.73 -24.91 -6.21
C PRO A 6 4.33 -23.87 -7.15
N TYR A 7 5.62 -23.59 -6.99
CA TYR A 7 6.31 -22.51 -7.71
C TYR A 7 6.17 -22.64 -9.23
N GLU A 8 6.25 -23.86 -9.72
CA GLU A 8 6.23 -24.28 -11.12
C GLU A 8 4.88 -23.99 -11.79
N LEU A 9 3.81 -23.85 -11.00
CA LEU A 9 2.47 -23.51 -11.48
C LEU A 9 2.21 -21.99 -11.52
N LEU A 10 3.09 -21.19 -10.91
CA LEU A 10 2.96 -19.74 -10.91
C LEU A 10 3.52 -19.13 -12.20
N GLY A 11 2.75 -18.23 -12.83
CA GLY A 11 3.25 -17.40 -13.91
C GLY A 11 4.25 -16.34 -13.41
N ASP A 12 5.05 -15.78 -14.32
CA ASP A 12 6.10 -14.82 -13.95
C ASP A 12 5.54 -13.56 -13.28
N ASP A 13 4.39 -13.05 -13.74
CA ASP A 13 3.71 -11.90 -13.12
C ASP A 13 3.29 -12.17 -11.67
N ALA A 14 2.78 -13.38 -11.38
CA ALA A 14 2.38 -13.77 -10.03
C ALA A 14 3.60 -13.89 -9.10
N ARG A 15 4.72 -14.42 -9.62
CA ARG A 15 5.98 -14.50 -8.89
C ARG A 15 6.56 -13.12 -8.61
N ASP A 16 6.54 -12.21 -9.59
CA ASP A 16 6.98 -10.82 -9.42
C ASP A 16 6.14 -10.06 -8.41
N LEU A 17 4.82 -10.19 -8.50
CA LEU A 17 3.93 -9.58 -7.51
C LEU A 17 4.17 -10.17 -6.12
N SER A 18 4.41 -11.48 -6.01
CA SER A 18 4.77 -12.11 -4.74
C SER A 18 6.08 -11.56 -4.14
N ARG A 19 7.09 -11.30 -4.97
CA ARG A 19 8.34 -10.63 -4.53
C ARG A 19 8.04 -9.25 -3.97
N LEU A 20 7.30 -8.42 -4.71
CA LEU A 20 6.95 -7.06 -4.28
C LEU A 20 6.12 -7.05 -2.99
N LEU A 21 5.09 -7.88 -2.91
CA LEU A 21 4.25 -7.99 -1.72
C LEU A 21 5.06 -8.47 -0.51
N ARG A 22 5.97 -9.42 -0.70
CA ARG A 22 6.83 -9.89 0.38
C ARG A 22 7.77 -8.78 0.86
N SER A 23 8.44 -8.08 -0.04
CA SER A 23 9.29 -6.94 0.32
C SER A 23 8.49 -5.89 1.08
N LEU A 24 7.30 -5.51 0.62
CA LEU A 24 6.44 -4.57 1.35
C LEU A 24 6.08 -5.06 2.75
N ILE A 25 5.75 -6.35 2.92
CA ILE A 25 5.47 -6.94 4.23
C ILE A 25 6.70 -6.83 5.15
N GLU A 26 7.88 -7.18 4.64
CA GLU A 26 9.13 -7.15 5.40
C GLU A 26 9.47 -5.73 5.87
N GLU A 27 9.28 -4.71 5.02
CA GLU A 27 9.47 -3.31 5.44
C GLU A 27 8.48 -2.88 6.53
N LEU A 28 7.21 -3.26 6.40
CA LEU A 28 6.18 -2.96 7.40
C LEU A 28 6.46 -3.66 8.74
N GLU A 29 6.94 -4.91 8.71
CA GLU A 29 7.39 -5.64 9.90
C GLU A 29 8.59 -4.95 10.55
N ALA A 30 9.58 -4.51 9.76
CA ALA A 30 10.74 -3.79 10.26
C ALA A 30 10.36 -2.46 10.93
N ILE A 31 9.43 -1.69 10.33
CA ILE A 31 8.89 -0.45 10.91
C ILE A 31 8.28 -0.72 12.28
N ASP A 32 7.41 -1.73 12.40
CA ASP A 32 6.77 -2.09 13.67
C ASP A 32 7.81 -2.51 14.72
N TRP A 33 8.71 -3.43 14.37
CA TRP A 33 9.73 -3.92 15.29
C TRP A 33 10.66 -2.81 15.78
N TYR A 34 11.11 -1.92 14.90
CA TYR A 34 11.93 -0.78 15.28
C TYR A 34 11.15 0.20 16.15
N ASN A 35 9.87 0.45 15.87
CA ASN A 35 9.03 1.30 16.71
C ASN A 35 8.90 0.75 18.14
N GLN A 36 8.66 -0.56 18.28
CA GLN A 36 8.62 -1.25 19.57
C GLN A 36 9.96 -1.16 20.31
N ARG A 37 11.08 -1.49 19.64
CA ARG A 37 12.43 -1.41 20.22
C ARG A 37 12.78 0.00 20.70
N MET A 38 12.45 1.03 19.90
CA MET A 38 12.67 2.43 20.25
C MET A 38 11.88 2.82 21.51
N SER A 39 10.64 2.34 21.64
CA SER A 39 9.75 2.67 22.76
C SER A 39 10.26 2.15 24.12
N VAL A 40 10.91 0.98 24.14
CA VAL A 40 11.35 0.32 25.39
C VAL A 40 12.84 0.50 25.67
N SER A 41 13.65 0.88 24.68
CA SER A 41 15.08 1.10 24.89
C SER A 41 15.32 2.20 25.93
N LYS A 42 16.39 2.04 26.73
CA LYS A 42 16.86 3.07 27.68
C LYS A 42 18.14 3.76 27.23
N ASP A 43 18.79 3.20 26.21
CA ASP A 43 20.04 3.72 25.65
C ASP A 43 19.74 4.73 24.53
N PRO A 44 20.20 5.99 24.65
CA PRO A 44 19.92 7.04 23.67
C PRO A 44 20.58 6.76 22.31
N ASP A 45 21.74 6.13 22.26
CA ASP A 45 22.45 5.84 21.02
C ASP A 45 21.71 4.73 20.24
N VAL A 46 21.24 3.70 20.97
CA VAL A 46 20.39 2.66 20.38
C VAL A 46 19.09 3.24 19.83
N LYS A 47 18.45 4.18 20.55
CA LYS A 47 17.23 4.85 20.06
C LYS A 47 17.47 5.62 18.78
N ALA A 48 18.59 6.34 18.69
CA ALA A 48 18.92 7.13 17.51
C ALA A 48 19.06 6.26 16.26
N VAL A 49 19.81 5.16 16.36
CA VAL A 49 20.01 4.20 15.25
C VAL A 49 18.70 3.54 14.85
N VAL A 50 17.94 3.02 15.82
CA VAL A 50 16.68 2.33 15.54
C VAL A 50 15.65 3.27 14.92
N LYS A 51 15.58 4.54 15.36
CA LYS A 51 14.71 5.55 14.76
C LYS A 51 15.10 5.84 13.31
N HIS A 52 16.40 6.03 13.06
CA HIS A 52 16.91 6.27 11.72
C HIS A 52 16.49 5.15 10.76
N ASN A 53 16.81 3.91 11.11
CA ASN A 53 16.48 2.75 10.28
C ASN A 53 14.96 2.65 10.05
N ARG A 54 14.14 2.80 11.10
CA ARG A 54 12.67 2.78 10.98
C ARG A 54 12.14 3.77 9.94
N ASP A 55 12.69 4.97 9.93
CA ASP A 55 12.23 6.03 9.04
C ASP A 55 12.68 5.76 7.59
N GLU A 56 13.85 5.15 7.36
CA GLU A 56 14.28 4.67 6.04
C GLU A 56 13.39 3.53 5.52
N GLU A 57 12.97 2.59 6.36
CA GLU A 57 12.08 1.51 5.91
C GLU A 57 10.70 2.04 5.45
N MET A 58 10.25 3.20 5.96
CA MET A 58 9.03 3.86 5.44
C MET A 58 9.21 4.34 4.00
N GLU A 59 10.41 4.81 3.64
CA GLU A 59 10.75 5.16 2.26
C GLU A 59 10.78 3.90 1.38
N HIS A 60 11.44 2.83 1.84
CA HIS A 60 11.47 1.55 1.12
C HIS A 60 10.06 0.99 0.88
N ALA A 61 9.20 0.98 1.91
CA ALA A 61 7.81 0.58 1.80
C ALA A 61 7.04 1.42 0.77
N ALA A 62 7.23 2.75 0.77
CA ALA A 62 6.58 3.64 -0.19
C ALA A 62 7.05 3.38 -1.64
N MET A 63 8.35 3.14 -1.84
CA MET A 63 8.91 2.80 -3.16
C MET A 63 8.33 1.49 -3.71
N VAL A 64 8.24 0.45 -2.88
CA VAL A 64 7.68 -0.85 -3.27
C VAL A 64 6.18 -0.73 -3.55
N LEU A 65 5.42 -0.02 -2.69
CA LEU A 65 3.99 0.23 -2.88
C LEU A 65 3.71 0.95 -4.19
N GLU A 66 4.55 1.91 -4.59
CA GLU A 66 4.41 2.62 -5.87
C GLU A 66 4.58 1.69 -7.07
N ILE A 67 5.51 0.73 -7.02
CA ILE A 67 5.63 -0.26 -8.10
C ILE A 67 4.41 -1.19 -8.15
N ILE A 68 3.88 -1.59 -6.99
CA ILE A 68 2.62 -2.37 -6.91
C ILE A 68 1.48 -1.57 -7.53
N ARG A 69 1.32 -0.28 -7.18
CA ARG A 69 0.31 0.62 -7.74
C ARG A 69 0.38 0.68 -9.27
N ARG A 70 1.59 0.78 -9.84
CA ARG A 70 1.78 0.83 -11.30
C ARG A 70 1.45 -0.48 -12.01
N ARG A 71 1.53 -1.62 -11.33
CA ARG A 71 1.35 -2.96 -11.93
C ARG A 71 -0.05 -3.54 -11.70
N VAL A 72 -0.76 -3.12 -10.65
CA VAL A 72 -2.04 -3.71 -10.25
C VAL A 72 -3.15 -2.64 -10.29
N PRO A 73 -4.00 -2.63 -11.34
CA PRO A 73 -5.02 -1.59 -11.55
C PRO A 73 -5.98 -1.41 -10.36
N GLU A 74 -6.33 -2.49 -9.67
CA GLU A 74 -7.21 -2.48 -8.50
C GLU A 74 -6.55 -1.77 -7.31
N PHE A 75 -5.23 -1.94 -7.14
CA PHE A 75 -4.46 -1.19 -6.15
C PHE A 75 -4.39 0.29 -6.52
N ASP A 76 -4.18 0.65 -7.78
CA ASP A 76 -4.20 2.06 -8.21
C ASP A 76 -5.54 2.73 -7.90
N LYS A 77 -6.64 2.07 -8.26
CA LYS A 77 -7.99 2.57 -7.97
C LYS A 77 -8.18 2.79 -6.46
N ALA A 78 -7.87 1.79 -5.64
CA ALA A 78 -8.04 1.88 -4.19
C ALA A 78 -7.15 2.97 -3.58
N LEU A 79 -5.87 3.01 -3.93
CA LEU A 79 -4.93 3.98 -3.38
C LEU A 79 -5.32 5.42 -3.75
N ARG A 80 -5.84 5.67 -4.96
CA ARG A 80 -6.36 6.99 -5.36
C ARG A 80 -7.63 7.39 -4.64
N THR A 81 -8.50 6.42 -4.33
CA THR A 81 -9.70 6.69 -3.53
C THR A 81 -9.30 7.17 -2.14
N TYR A 82 -8.36 6.48 -1.48
CA TYR A 82 -8.15 6.65 -0.03
C TYR A 82 -6.98 7.56 0.35
N LEU A 83 -5.86 7.57 -0.38
CA LEU A 83 -4.68 8.32 0.04
C LEU A 83 -4.86 9.83 -0.19
N PHE A 84 -4.25 10.61 0.70
CA PHE A 84 -4.24 12.08 0.65
C PHE A 84 -5.65 12.73 0.70
N THR A 85 -6.58 12.06 1.37
CA THR A 85 -7.92 12.54 1.65
C THR A 85 -8.04 12.99 3.12
N GLU A 86 -9.12 13.72 3.42
CA GLU A 86 -9.50 14.11 4.77
C GLU A 86 -10.91 13.60 5.09
N GLY A 87 -11.23 13.44 6.38
CA GLY A 87 -12.53 12.93 6.86
C GLY A 87 -12.53 11.44 7.24
N PRO A 88 -13.68 10.88 7.63
CA PRO A 88 -13.78 9.47 8.00
C PRO A 88 -13.45 8.54 6.83
N ILE A 89 -12.41 7.70 6.97
CA ILE A 89 -11.90 6.86 5.87
C ILE A 89 -12.99 5.97 5.25
N THR A 90 -13.87 5.42 6.09
CA THR A 90 -14.96 4.52 5.67
C THR A 90 -16.08 5.23 4.89
N GLU A 91 -16.08 6.56 4.84
CA GLU A 91 -17.10 7.36 4.12
C GLU A 91 -16.60 7.88 2.77
N ILE A 92 -15.30 7.80 2.49
CA ILE A 92 -14.67 8.34 1.28
C ILE A 92 -15.22 7.69 -0.01
N GLU A 93 -15.43 6.38 0.01
CA GLU A 93 -15.90 5.65 -1.18
C GLU A 93 -17.34 6.00 -1.55
N ALA A 94 -18.20 6.28 -0.57
CA ALA A 94 -19.58 6.70 -0.78
C ALA A 94 -19.62 8.09 -1.44
N ALA A 95 -18.83 9.03 -0.92
CA ALA A 95 -18.70 10.37 -1.50
C ALA A 95 -18.13 10.37 -2.93
N SER A 96 -17.31 9.37 -3.28
CA SER A 96 -16.70 9.23 -4.61
C SER A 96 -17.64 8.63 -5.66
N GLN A 97 -18.75 7.98 -5.24
CA GLN A 97 -19.74 7.38 -6.14
C GLN A 97 -20.92 8.32 -6.45
N GLU A 98 -21.08 9.43 -5.71
CA GLU A 98 -22.09 10.47 -5.95
C GLU A 98 -21.62 11.52 -6.99
N GLY A 99 -21.18 11.07 -8.16
CA GLY A 99 -21.05 11.93 -9.35
C GLY A 99 -22.42 12.34 -9.89
N PRO A 100 -22.56 13.47 -10.61
CA PRO A 100 -23.86 14.04 -10.95
C PRO A 100 -24.71 13.06 -11.75
N ASN A 101 -25.97 12.88 -11.34
CA ASN A 101 -26.98 12.23 -12.17
C ASN A 101 -26.94 12.86 -13.56
N ASP A 102 -26.60 12.05 -14.57
CA ASP A 102 -26.79 12.39 -15.98
C ASP A 102 -28.30 12.31 -16.30
N ASP A 103 -29.05 13.27 -15.74
CA ASP A 103 -30.41 13.58 -16.16
C ASP A 103 -30.34 14.54 -17.35
N GLY A 104 -29.93 14.04 -18.52
CA GLY A 104 -30.19 14.78 -19.75
C GLY A 104 -29.37 14.46 -20.99
N ASN A 105 -29.70 13.35 -21.67
CA ASN A 105 -30.07 13.46 -23.09
C ASN A 105 -30.81 12.20 -23.60
N GLN A 106 -32.12 12.12 -23.35
CA GLN A 106 -32.99 11.62 -24.40
C GLN A 106 -33.04 12.71 -25.48
N LEU A 107 -32.48 12.46 -26.66
CA LEU A 107 -33.06 12.85 -27.95
C LEU A 107 -32.15 12.47 -29.13
N LEU A 108 -32.73 11.62 -29.98
CA LEU A 108 -32.53 11.47 -31.43
C LEU A 108 -31.35 10.62 -31.93
N ARG A 109 -31.71 9.36 -32.22
CA ARG A 109 -31.15 8.55 -33.31
C ARG A 109 -31.65 9.07 -34.66
N PRO A 110 -30.85 9.09 -35.73
CA PRO A 110 -31.26 8.59 -37.03
C PRO A 110 -31.12 7.06 -37.11
#